data_AF-A0A2D6Y8Y6-F1
#
_entry.id   AF-A0A2D6Y8Y6-F1
#
_cell.length_a   1.000
_cell.length_b   1.000
_cell.length_c   1.000
_cell.angle_alpha   90.00
_cell.angle_beta   90.00
_cell.angle_gamma   90.00
#
_symmetry.space_group_name_H-M   'P 1'
#
loop_
_entity.id
_entity.type
_entity.pdbx_description
1 polymer ?
#
loop_
_entity_poly.entity_id
_entity_poly.type
_entity_poly.pdbx_seq_one_letter_code
_entity_poly.pdbx_strand_id
1 'polypeptide(L)'
;MRSTLTHYTNPRVNTNSWQDLVATLVAIRNKRGYSQEELAHRIGCAASLIHKWEQYKRVPSGFMFVCWLDALEAQIEIKETRG
;
A
#
# COMPACT_ATOMS: atom_id res chain seq x y z
N MET A 1 11.26 6.81 -12.09
CA MET A 1 12.04 7.91 -11.46
C MET A 1 12.18 7.57 -9.98
N ARG A 2 13.38 7.27 -9.47
CA ARG A 2 13.57 6.92 -8.05
C ARG A 2 13.45 8.20 -7.22
N SER A 3 12.48 8.23 -6.32
CA SER A 3 12.30 9.35 -5.36
C SER A 3 13.37 9.26 -4.26
N THR A 4 13.83 10.40 -3.74
CA THR A 4 14.74 10.48 -2.60
C THR A 4 13.93 10.70 -1.32
N LEU A 5 14.26 9.96 -0.25
CA LEU A 5 13.62 10.15 1.05
C LEU A 5 14.36 11.28 1.80
N THR A 6 13.84 12.50 1.70
CA THR A 6 14.51 13.73 2.20
C THR A 6 14.31 13.98 3.69
N HIS A 7 13.39 13.26 4.34
CA HIS A 7 13.14 13.36 5.78
C HIS A 7 14.14 12.59 6.66
N TYR A 8 15.08 11.85 6.05
CA TYR A 8 16.16 11.17 6.76
C TYR A 8 17.32 12.13 6.99
N THR A 9 18.02 11.99 8.13
CA THR A 9 19.24 12.77 8.46
C THR A 9 20.28 12.73 7.33
N ASN A 10 20.32 11.65 6.57
CA ASN A 10 21.06 11.56 5.32
C ASN A 10 20.11 11.03 4.23
N PRO A 11 19.92 11.74 3.09
CA PRO A 11 19.01 11.30 2.04
C PRO A 11 19.33 9.88 1.58
N ARG A 12 18.32 9.01 1.56
CA ARG A 12 18.47 7.64 1.09
C ARG A 12 17.79 7.46 -0.26
N VAL A 13 18.42 6.66 -1.11
CA VAL A 13 17.78 6.16 -2.33
C VAL A 13 16.60 5.31 -1.91
N ASN A 14 15.42 5.62 -2.44
CA ASN A 14 14.25 4.78 -2.22
C ASN A 14 14.49 3.42 -2.89
N THR A 15 14.78 2.39 -2.09
CA THR A 15 14.97 1.00 -2.53
C THR A 15 13.65 0.23 -2.63
N ASN A 16 12.64 0.61 -1.83
CA ASN A 16 11.31 -0.01 -1.80
C ASN A 16 10.23 1.05 -2.03
N SER A 17 9.69 1.09 -3.24
CA SER A 17 8.65 2.03 -3.64
C SER A 17 7.32 1.63 -2.98
N TRP A 18 6.72 2.51 -2.17
CA TRP A 18 5.39 2.25 -1.59
C TRP A 18 4.32 2.09 -2.68
N GLN A 19 4.56 2.64 -3.87
CA GLN A 19 3.72 2.44 -5.04
C GLN A 19 3.74 0.96 -5.50
N ASP A 20 4.87 0.26 -5.37
CA ASP A 20 4.96 -1.16 -5.76
C ASP A 20 4.17 -2.04 -4.77
N LEU A 21 4.18 -1.68 -3.48
CA LEU A 21 3.34 -2.33 -2.47
C LEU A 21 1.85 -2.14 -2.81
N VAL A 22 1.43 -0.91 -3.10
CA VAL A 22 0.05 -0.62 -3.50
C VAL A 22 -0.32 -1.35 -4.79
N ALA A 23 0.53 -1.33 -5.82
CA ALA A 23 0.28 -2.04 -7.08
C ALA A 23 0.09 -3.55 -6.85
N THR A 24 0.87 -4.13 -5.94
CA THR A 24 0.74 -5.55 -5.53
C THR A 24 -0.61 -5.81 -4.86
N LEU A 25 -1.04 -4.95 -3.92
CA LEU A 25 -2.35 -5.08 -3.27
C LEU A 25 -3.50 -4.92 -4.26
N VAL A 26 -3.39 -4.01 -5.24
CA VAL A 26 -4.37 -3.85 -6.33
C VAL A 26 -4.45 -5.11 -7.18
N ALA A 27 -3.32 -5.71 -7.53
CA ALA A 27 -3.30 -6.96 -8.28
C ALA A 27 -3.99 -8.10 -7.50
N ILE A 28 -3.75 -8.20 -6.18
CA ILE A 28 -4.42 -9.18 -5.32
C ILE A 28 -5.93 -8.91 -5.26
N ARG A 29 -6.36 -7.64 -5.08
CA ARG A 29 -7.78 -7.25 -5.09
C ARG A 29 -8.45 -7.69 -6.40
N ASN A 30 -7.85 -7.38 -7.53
CA ASN A 30 -8.36 -7.73 -8.86
C ASN A 30 -8.44 -9.25 -9.05
N LYS A 31 -7.40 -10.01 -8.62
CA LYS A 31 -7.40 -11.48 -8.67
C LYS A 31 -8.54 -12.09 -7.85
N ARG A 32 -8.92 -11.45 -6.73
CA ARG A 32 -10.04 -11.85 -5.88
C ARG A 32 -11.41 -11.37 -6.41
N GLY A 33 -11.44 -10.55 -7.45
CA GLY A 33 -12.68 -10.03 -8.03
C GLY A 33 -13.40 -8.98 -7.18
N TYR A 34 -12.73 -8.38 -6.19
CA TYR A 34 -13.35 -7.34 -5.35
C TYR A 34 -13.35 -6.00 -6.06
N SER A 35 -14.47 -5.26 -6.04
CA SER A 35 -14.49 -3.86 -6.43
C SER A 35 -13.79 -2.97 -5.38
N GLN A 36 -13.59 -1.70 -5.69
CA GLN A 36 -13.05 -0.74 -4.71
C GLN A 36 -14.04 -0.53 -3.55
N GLU A 37 -15.35 -0.55 -3.84
CA GLU A 37 -16.42 -0.43 -2.84
C GLU A 37 -16.46 -1.65 -1.92
N GLU A 38 -16.34 -2.86 -2.47
CA GLU A 38 -16.29 -4.09 -1.69
C GLU A 38 -15.07 -4.12 -0.77
N LEU A 39 -13.90 -3.72 -1.28
CA LEU A 39 -12.70 -3.59 -0.45
C LEU A 39 -12.89 -2.55 0.66
N ALA A 40 -13.46 -1.40 0.34
CA ALA A 40 -13.72 -0.35 1.32
C ALA A 40 -14.65 -0.83 2.44
N HIS A 41 -15.69 -1.58 2.09
CA HIS A 41 -16.61 -2.20 3.05
C HIS A 41 -15.88 -3.19 3.96
N ARG A 42 -15.02 -4.06 3.40
CA ARG A 42 -14.22 -5.02 4.19
C ARG A 42 -13.25 -4.35 5.16
N ILE A 43 -12.65 -3.23 4.76
CA ILE A 43 -11.73 -2.45 5.61
C ILE A 43 -12.50 -1.60 6.63
N GLY A 44 -13.76 -1.25 6.35
CA GLY A 44 -14.54 -0.30 7.15
C GLY A 44 -14.15 1.15 6.89
N CYS A 45 -13.86 1.52 5.64
CA CYS A 45 -13.46 2.88 5.26
C CYS A 45 -14.27 3.41 4.05
N ALA A 46 -14.11 4.69 3.73
CA ALA A 46 -14.78 5.28 2.56
C ALA A 46 -14.11 4.81 1.25
N ALA A 47 -14.90 4.45 0.23
CA ALA A 47 -14.38 4.05 -1.10
C ALA A 47 -13.48 5.11 -1.76
N SER A 48 -13.70 6.39 -1.45
CA SER A 48 -12.83 7.48 -1.91
C SER A 48 -11.40 7.39 -1.39
N LEU A 49 -11.16 6.70 -0.27
CA LEU A 49 -9.82 6.40 0.23
C LEU A 49 -9.15 5.32 -0.62
N ILE A 50 -9.86 4.23 -0.93
CA ILE A 50 -9.35 3.17 -1.82
C ILE A 50 -8.93 3.78 -3.16
N HIS A 51 -9.82 4.56 -3.79
CA HIS A 51 -9.51 5.25 -5.04
C HIS A 51 -8.24 6.11 -4.96
N LYS A 52 -8.08 6.89 -3.89
CA LYS A 52 -6.89 7.75 -3.70
C LYS A 52 -5.61 6.94 -3.48
N TRP A 53 -5.71 5.81 -2.78
CA TRP A 53 -4.57 4.92 -2.55
C TRP A 53 -4.13 4.24 -3.84
N GLU A 54 -5.05 3.63 -4.59
CA GLU A 54 -4.76 2.92 -5.85
C GLU A 54 -4.25 3.86 -6.96
N GLN A 55 -4.52 5.16 -6.86
CA GLN A 55 -4.00 6.20 -7.76
C GLN A 55 -2.70 6.86 -7.28
N TYR A 56 -2.13 6.38 -6.18
CA TYR A 56 -0.93 6.95 -5.55
C TYR A 56 -1.08 8.43 -5.13
N LYS A 57 -2.31 8.92 -4.97
CA LYS A 57 -2.60 10.30 -4.54
C LYS A 57 -2.47 10.46 -3.04
N ARG A 58 -2.58 9.36 -2.29
CA ARG A 58 -2.43 9.33 -0.84
C ARG A 58 -1.81 8.02 -0.41
N VAL A 59 -0.91 8.09 0.56
CA VAL A 59 -0.35 6.92 1.22
C VAL A 59 -1.29 6.52 2.36
N PRO A 60 -1.71 5.24 2.49
CA PRO A 60 -2.46 4.78 3.65
C PRO A 60 -1.61 4.94 4.92
N SER A 61 -2.25 5.19 6.07
CA SER A 61 -1.53 5.06 7.35
C SER A 61 -1.10 3.62 7.56
N GLY A 62 -0.12 3.38 8.44
CA GLY A 62 0.32 2.01 8.76
C GLY A 62 -0.83 1.11 9.20
N PHE A 63 -1.74 1.63 10.05
CA PHE A 63 -2.95 0.91 10.46
C PHE A 63 -3.85 0.54 9.26
N MET A 64 -4.18 1.51 8.40
CA MET A 64 -5.04 1.26 7.23
C MET A 64 -4.39 0.30 6.23
N PHE A 65 -3.06 0.34 6.11
CA PHE A 65 -2.31 -0.61 5.29
C PHE A 65 -2.43 -2.04 5.82
N VAL A 66 -2.34 -2.24 7.14
CA VAL A 66 -2.56 -3.55 7.77
C VAL A 66 -4.01 -4.01 7.56
N CYS A 67 -5.01 -3.15 7.76
CA CYS A 67 -6.41 -3.52 7.47
C CYS A 67 -6.63 -3.92 6.01
N TRP A 68 -5.92 -3.29 5.07
CA TRP A 68 -5.97 -3.68 3.66
C TRP A 68 -5.36 -5.06 3.43
N LEU A 69 -4.21 -5.36 4.03
CA LEU A 69 -3.61 -6.70 4.01
C LEU A 69 -4.61 -7.74 4.52
N ASP A 70 -5.20 -7.51 5.69
CA ASP A 70 -6.17 -8.43 6.31
C ASP A 70 -7.42 -8.62 5.42
N ALA A 71 -7.98 -7.54 4.87
CA ALA A 71 -9.14 -7.59 3.98
C ALA A 71 -8.88 -8.38 2.67
N LEU A 72 -7.61 -8.50 2.27
CA LEU A 72 -7.15 -9.28 1.14
C LEU A 72 -6.50 -10.60 1.55
N GLU A 73 -6.62 -11.02 2.82
CA GLU A 73 -5.94 -12.16 3.44
C GLU A 73 -4.50 -12.31 2.93
N ALA A 74 -3.79 -11.19 2.92
CA ALA A 74 -2.41 -11.07 2.46
C ALA A 74 -1.53 -10.74 3.67
N GLN A 75 -0.24 -11.08 3.56
CA GLN A 75 0.76 -10.77 4.57
C GLN A 75 1.98 -10.12 3.92
N ILE A 76 2.70 -9.30 4.69
CA ILE A 76 3.96 -8.70 4.28
C ILE A 76 5.13 -9.38 5.00
N GLU A 77 6.20 -9.67 4.26
CA GLU A 77 7.46 -10.17 4.83
C GLU A 77 8.48 -9.03 4.86
N ILE A 78 9.08 -8.79 6.04
CA ILE A 78 10.12 -7.77 6.23
C ILE A 78 11.47 -8.48 6.28
N LYS A 79 12.40 -8.07 5.40
CA LYS A 79 13.77 -8.59 5.36
C LYS A 79 14.75 -7.49 5.67
N GLU A 80 15.77 -7.82 6.45
CA GLU A 80 16.90 -6.92 6.67
C GLU A 80 17.74 -6.82 5.40
N THR A 81 17.87 -5.61 4.87
CA THR A 81 18.92 -5.31 3.88
C THR A 81 20.22 -5.16 4.65
N ARG A 82 21.18 -6.09 4.44
CA ARG A 82 22.53 -5.98 5.02
C ARG A 82 23.09 -4.58 4.72
N GLY A 83 23.51 -3.88 5.79
CA GLY A 83 24.10 -2.55 5.73
C GLY A 83 25.47 -2.51 5.06
#